data_AF-A0A536MEH6-F1
#
_entry.id   AF-A0A536MEH6-F1
#
_cell.length_a   1.000
_cell.length_b   1.000
_cell.length_c   1.000
_cell.angle_alpha   90.00
_cell.angle_beta   90.00
_cell.angle_gamma   90.00
#
_symmetry.space_group_name_H-M   'P 1'
#
loop_
_entity.id
_entity.type
_entity.pdbx_description
1 polymer ?
#
loop_
_entity_poly.entity_id
_entity_poly.type
_entity_poly.pdbx_seq_one_letter_code
_entity_poly.pdbx_strand_id
1 'polypeptide(L)'
;MSALLIFCHDCGKQVPSSQTKGGYCVDCQVRRSVTDLRDEHARLWRKRERYRATNANVDQIARQIARVEDRIAQRIKELVPNDREAVEHLRRELEAARGQRYTLKK
;
A
#
# COMPACT_ATOMS: atom_id res chain seq x y z
N MET A 1 -9.57 6.67 -32.02
CA MET A 1 -9.71 5.30 -31.49
C MET A 1 -10.43 5.38 -30.15
N SER A 2 -11.67 4.88 -30.06
CA SER A 2 -12.42 4.87 -28.79
C SER A 2 -11.92 3.72 -27.93
N ALA A 3 -11.35 4.02 -26.77
CA ALA A 3 -10.98 3.00 -25.80
C ALA A 3 -12.26 2.47 -25.14
N LEU A 4 -12.44 1.14 -25.13
CA LEU A 4 -13.51 0.51 -24.37
C LEU A 4 -13.34 0.87 -22.89
N LEU A 5 -14.37 1.45 -22.29
CA LEU A 5 -14.38 1.82 -20.88
C LEU A 5 -14.97 0.68 -20.04
N ILE A 6 -14.28 0.30 -18.96
CA ILE A 6 -14.69 -0.75 -18.04
C ILE A 6 -14.81 -0.16 -16.63
N PHE A 7 -15.82 -0.61 -15.89
CA PHE A 7 -15.99 -0.28 -14.49
C PHE A 7 -15.09 -1.15 -13.61
N CYS A 8 -14.30 -0.52 -12.74
CA CYS A 8 -13.54 -1.23 -11.72
C CYS A 8 -14.50 -1.95 -10.76
N HIS A 9 -14.29 -3.26 -10.52
CA HIS A 9 -15.12 -4.06 -9.62
C HIS A 9 -15.10 -3.61 -8.16
N ASP A 10 -14.07 -2.88 -7.74
CA ASP A 10 -13.89 -2.46 -6.35
C ASP A 10 -14.39 -1.03 -6.11
N CYS A 11 -13.91 -0.05 -6.89
CA CYS A 11 -14.25 1.35 -6.67
C CYS A 11 -15.32 1.91 -7.61
N GLY A 12 -15.80 1.14 -8.59
CA GLY A 12 -16.80 1.60 -9.57
C GLY A 12 -16.30 2.69 -10.53
N LYS A 13 -15.01 3.06 -10.49
CA LYS A 13 -14.44 4.05 -11.41
C LYS A 13 -14.42 3.48 -12.83
N GLN A 14 -14.87 4.29 -13.78
CA GLN A 14 -14.78 3.97 -15.20
C GLN A 14 -13.36 4.28 -15.70
N VAL A 15 -12.69 3.30 -16.29
CA VAL A 15 -11.30 3.39 -16.76
C VAL A 15 -11.14 2.72 -18.13
N PRO A 16 -10.15 3.13 -18.94
CA PRO A 16 -9.84 2.44 -20.19
C PRO A 16 -9.50 0.97 -19.94
N SER A 17 -10.01 0.07 -20.78
CA SER A 17 -9.75 -1.38 -20.70
C SER A 17 -8.24 -1.72 -20.68
N SER A 18 -7.42 -0.95 -21.40
CA SER A 18 -5.94 -1.09 -21.38
C SER A 18 -5.31 -0.80 -20.02
N GLN A 19 -6.00 -0.07 -19.14
CA GLN A 19 -5.58 0.26 -17.78
C GLN A 19 -6.26 -0.63 -16.72
N THR A 20 -7.03 -1.63 -17.16
CA THR A 20 -7.63 -2.64 -16.28
C THR A 20 -6.91 -3.96 -16.39
N LYS A 21 -6.70 -4.62 -15.25
CA LYS A 21 -6.21 -6.00 -15.18
C LYS A 21 -7.14 -6.79 -14.25
N GLY A 22 -7.72 -7.86 -14.78
CA GLY A 22 -8.69 -8.68 -14.03
C GLY A 22 -9.92 -7.92 -13.54
N GLY A 23 -10.34 -6.85 -14.24
CA GLY A 23 -11.51 -6.04 -13.87
C GLY A 23 -11.25 -4.98 -12.79
N TYR A 24 -10.00 -4.73 -12.42
CA TYR A 24 -9.63 -3.70 -11.44
C TYR A 24 -8.83 -2.57 -12.09
N CYS A 25 -9.07 -1.33 -11.67
CA CYS A 25 -8.20 -0.21 -12.01
C CYS A 25 -6.85 -0.33 -11.29
N VAL A 26 -5.84 0.40 -11.76
CA VAL A 26 -4.48 0.40 -11.17
C VAL A 26 -4.50 0.72 -9.67
N ASP A 27 -5.28 1.71 -9.24
CA ASP A 27 -5.40 2.07 -7.82
C ASP A 27 -5.85 0.87 -6.95
N CYS A 28 -6.89 0.15 -7.39
CA CYS A 28 -7.42 -1.01 -6.66
C CYS A 28 -6.49 -2.23 -6.77
N GLN A 29 -5.80 -2.43 -7.89
CA GLN A 29 -4.78 -3.46 -8.01
C GLN A 29 -3.64 -3.23 -7.02
N VAL A 30 -3.11 -2.00 -6.98
CA VAL A 30 -2.06 -1.60 -6.05
C VAL A 30 -2.53 -1.85 -4.61
N ARG A 31 -3.68 -1.29 -4.21
CA ARG A 31 -4.22 -1.43 -2.86
C ARG A 31 -4.34 -2.91 -2.44
N ARG A 32 -4.93 -3.75 -3.28
CA ARG A 32 -5.08 -5.19 -3.01
C ARG A 32 -3.71 -5.89 -2.88
N SER A 33 -2.76 -5.56 -3.75
CA SER A 33 -1.44 -6.20 -3.76
C SER A 33 -0.58 -5.87 -2.54
N VAL A 34 -0.83 -4.72 -1.88
CA VAL A 34 -0.06 -4.26 -0.71
C VAL A 34 -0.83 -4.37 0.61
N THR A 35 -2.05 -4.91 0.61
CA THR A 35 -2.91 -4.97 1.81
C THR A 35 -2.21 -5.68 2.98
N ASP A 36 -1.65 -6.87 2.74
CA ASP A 36 -0.96 -7.63 3.79
C ASP A 36 0.30 -6.91 4.30
N LEU A 37 1.01 -6.21 3.41
CA LEU A 37 2.19 -5.42 3.76
C LEU A 37 1.83 -4.19 4.60
N ARG A 38 0.69 -3.55 4.29
CA ARG A 38 0.17 -2.43 5.08
C ARG A 38 -0.23 -2.87 6.49
N ASP A 39 -0.87 -4.02 6.60
CA ASP A 39 -1.21 -4.59 7.90
C ASP A 39 0.04 -4.97 8.69
N GLU A 40 1.06 -5.53 8.03
CA GLU A 40 2.37 -5.80 8.63
C GLU A 40 3.03 -4.51 9.13
N HIS A 41 3.05 -3.45 8.31
CA HIS A 41 3.57 -2.13 8.66
C HIS A 41 2.87 -1.55 9.89
N ALA A 42 1.53 -1.58 9.91
CA ALA A 42 0.74 -1.09 11.04
C ALA A 42 1.01 -1.90 12.33
N ARG A 43 1.18 -3.23 12.23
CA ARG A 43 1.55 -4.09 13.38
C ARG A 43 2.94 -3.74 13.92
N LEU A 44 3.94 -3.59 13.04
CA LEU A 44 5.31 -3.24 13.42
C LEU A 44 5.39 -1.86 14.07
N TRP A 45 4.64 -0.88 13.56
CA TRP A 45 4.58 0.45 14.18
C TRP A 45 3.99 0.43 15.58
N ARG A 46 2.90 -0.30 15.81
CA ARG A 46 2.36 -0.47 17.17
C ARG A 46 3.32 -1.21 18.09
N LYS A 47 4.05 -2.21 17.56
CA LYS A 47 5.10 -2.89 18.31
C LYS A 47 6.20 -1.89 18.69
N ARG A 48 6.66 -1.06 17.76
CA ARG A 48 7.65 0.00 18.02
C ARG A 48 7.18 0.94 19.12
N GLU A 49 5.93 1.39 19.08
CA GLU A 49 5.37 2.30 20.08
C GLU A 49 5.33 1.68 21.48
N ARG A 50 4.89 0.42 21.59
CA ARG A 50 4.92 -0.32 22.88
C ARG A 50 6.34 -0.45 23.43
N TYR A 51 7.31 -0.74 22.56
CA TYR A 51 8.69 -0.98 22.95
C TYR A 51 9.48 0.31 23.22
N ARG A 52 9.01 1.45 22.68
CA ARG A 52 9.54 2.78 22.98
C ARG A 52 9.38 3.12 24.46
N ALA A 53 8.26 2.74 25.07
CA ALA A 53 8.01 2.95 26.50
C ALA A 53 8.97 2.13 27.40
N THR A 54 9.50 1.01 26.92
CA THR A 54 10.40 0.11 27.65
C THR A 54 11.86 0.19 27.19
N ASN A 55 12.19 1.13 26.30
CA ASN A 55 13.52 1.38 25.73
C ASN A 55 14.25 0.15 25.16
N ALA A 56 13.50 -0.84 24.67
CA ALA A 56 14.04 -2.12 24.19
C ALA A 56 13.83 -2.27 22.68
N ASN A 57 14.83 -2.72 21.94
CA ASN A 57 14.72 -3.20 20.54
C ASN A 57 14.05 -2.25 19.51
N VAL A 58 13.98 -0.95 19.78
CA VAL A 58 13.32 0.04 18.90
C VAL A 58 13.99 0.10 17.53
N ASP A 59 15.32 0.06 17.48
CA ASP A 59 16.09 0.13 16.23
C ASP A 59 15.91 -1.10 15.34
N GLN A 60 15.79 -2.29 15.96
CA GLN A 60 15.53 -3.51 15.22
C GLN A 60 14.14 -3.46 14.56
N ILE A 61 13.14 -2.94 15.28
CA ILE A 61 11.78 -2.78 14.74
C ILE A 61 11.77 -1.70 13.66
N ALA A 62 12.52 -0.61 13.82
CA ALA A 62 12.67 0.42 12.78
C ALA A 62 13.23 -0.16 11.47
N ARG A 63 14.26 -1.02 11.55
CA ARG A 63 14.78 -1.74 10.38
C ARG A 63 13.76 -2.71 9.76
N GLN A 64 12.91 -3.34 10.57
CA GLN A 64 11.81 -4.18 10.06
C GLN A 64 10.78 -3.34 9.30
N ILE A 65 10.40 -2.18 9.83
CA ILE A 65 9.49 -1.24 9.18
C ILE A 65 10.05 -0.83 7.81
N ALA A 66 11.31 -0.39 7.74
CA ALA A 66 11.94 0.01 6.48
C ALA A 66 11.89 -1.10 5.41
N ARG A 67 12.18 -2.36 5.80
CA ARG A 67 12.07 -3.50 4.86
C ARG A 67 10.66 -3.74 4.35
N VAL A 68 9.64 -3.50 5.17
CA VAL A 68 8.24 -3.60 4.71
C VAL A 68 7.90 -2.46 3.76
N GLU A 69 8.36 -1.24 4.03
CA GLU A 69 8.21 -0.09 3.13
C GLU A 69 8.89 -0.35 1.76
N ASP A 70 10.08 -0.92 1.76
CA ASP A 70 10.80 -1.33 0.54
C ASP A 70 10.02 -2.39 -0.26
N ARG A 71 9.44 -3.39 0.43
CA ARG A 71 8.59 -4.41 -0.21
C ARG A 71 7.33 -3.82 -0.83
N ILE A 72 6.72 -2.82 -0.18
CA ILE A 72 5.57 -2.07 -0.72
C ILE A 72 6.02 -1.33 -2.00
N ALA A 73 7.15 -0.62 -1.94
CA ALA A 73 7.69 0.12 -3.08
C ALA A 73 7.98 -0.80 -4.28
N GLN A 74 8.60 -1.95 -4.03
CA GLN A 74 8.87 -2.95 -5.07
C GLN A 74 7.58 -3.47 -5.70
N ARG A 75 6.57 -3.83 -4.89
CA ARG A 75 5.29 -4.31 -5.40
C ARG A 75 4.57 -3.28 -6.26
N ILE A 76 4.64 -2.01 -5.89
CA ILE A 76 4.02 -0.92 -6.66
C ILE A 76 4.73 -0.73 -7.99
N LYS A 77 6.07 -0.78 -8.03
CA LYS A 77 6.85 -0.68 -9.27
C LYS A 77 6.54 -1.82 -10.25
N GLU A 78 6.26 -3.02 -9.76
CA GLU A 78 5.83 -4.15 -10.60
C GLU A 78 4.46 -3.92 -11.28
N LEU A 79 3.59 -3.11 -10.68
CA LEU A 79 2.23 -2.85 -11.16
C LEU A 79 2.09 -1.53 -11.92
N VAL A 80 2.95 -0.56 -11.62
CA VAL A 80 2.92 0.79 -12.17
C VAL A 80 4.27 1.07 -12.85
N PRO A 81 4.36 0.89 -14.18
CA PRO A 81 5.61 1.07 -14.91
C PRO A 81 6.13 2.51 -14.95
N ASN A 82 5.25 3.49 -14.69
CA ASN A 82 5.61 4.89 -14.62
C ASN A 82 6.11 5.23 -13.22
N ASP A 83 7.41 5.53 -13.09
CA ASP A 83 8.05 5.82 -11.80
C ASP A 83 7.39 6.97 -11.03
N ARG A 84 6.95 8.02 -11.73
CA ARG A 84 6.31 9.17 -11.08
C ARG A 84 4.97 8.77 -10.46
N GLU A 85 4.18 7.98 -11.18
CA GLU A 85 2.92 7.45 -10.67
C GLU A 85 3.16 6.45 -9.54
N ALA A 86 4.18 5.59 -9.66
CA ALA A 86 4.56 4.62 -8.64
C ALA A 86 4.92 5.30 -7.31
N VAL A 87 5.63 6.43 -7.34
CA VAL A 87 5.94 7.23 -6.14
C VAL A 87 4.67 7.80 -5.51
N GLU A 88 3.72 8.31 -6.29
CA GLU A 88 2.44 8.82 -5.77
C GLU A 88 1.58 7.70 -5.18
N HIS A 89 1.59 6.51 -5.78
CA HIS A 89 0.96 5.32 -5.20
C HIS A 89 1.61 4.92 -3.88
N LEU A 90 2.95 4.86 -3.83
CA LEU A 90 3.69 4.54 -2.62
C LEU A 90 3.37 5.51 -1.49
N ARG A 91 3.39 6.82 -1.76
CA ARG A 91 3.04 7.84 -0.78
C ARG A 91 1.62 7.63 -0.23
N ARG A 92 0.64 7.42 -1.11
CA ARG A 92 -0.76 7.18 -0.71
C ARG A 92 -0.91 5.93 0.16
N GLU A 93 -0.26 4.83 -0.20
CA GLU A 93 -0.36 3.58 0.54
C GLU A 93 0.35 3.64 1.91
N LEU A 94 1.50 4.35 2.00
CA LEU A 94 2.17 4.58 3.28
C LEU A 94 1.37 5.50 4.21
N GLU A 95 0.74 6.54 3.68
CA GLU A 95 -0.18 7.39 4.46
C GLU A 95 -1.41 6.61 4.94
N ALA A 96 -1.95 5.73 4.09
CA ALA A 96 -3.08 4.89 4.48
C ALA A 96 -2.67 3.85 5.55
N ALA A 97 -1.46 3.28 5.47
CA ALA A 97 -0.89 2.42 6.51
C ALA A 97 -0.65 3.19 7.83
N ARG A 98 -0.25 4.46 7.76
CA ARG A 98 -0.15 5.35 8.93
C ARG A 98 -1.51 5.56 9.59
N GLY A 99 -2.56 5.82 8.81
CA GLY A 99 -3.93 5.95 9.33
C GLY A 99 -4.45 4.68 10.01
N GLN A 100 -4.10 3.50 9.47
CA GLN A 100 -4.43 2.19 10.05
C GLN A 100 -3.80 1.95 11.42
N ARG A 101 -2.74 2.69 11.80
CA ARG A 101 -2.16 2.59 13.15
C ARG A 101 -3.17 2.90 14.25
N TYR A 102 -4.12 3.79 13.96
CA TYR A 102 -5.13 4.29 14.91
C TYR A 102 -6.52 3.71 14.67
N THR A 103 -6.71 2.97 13.58
CA THR A 103 -7.97 2.31 13.23
C THR A 103 -7.78 0.81 13.21
N LEU A 104 -8.13 0.15 14.31
CA LEU A 104 -8.50 -1.26 14.26
C LEU A 104 -9.86 -1.42 14.93
N LYS A 105 -10.83 -1.90 14.14
CA LYS A 105 -12.06 -2.50 14.67
C LYS A 105 -11.66 -3.66 15.58
N LYS A 106 -12.35 -3.74 16.72
CA LYS A 106 -12.31 -4.86 17.67
C LYS A 106 -12.54 -6.19 16.97
#